data_AF-A0A310SKG3-F1
#
_entry.id   AF-A0A310SKG3-F1
#
_cell.length_a   1.000
_cell.length_b   1.000
_cell.length_c   1.000
_cell.angle_alpha   90.00
_cell.angle_beta   90.00
_cell.angle_gamma   90.00
#
_symmetry.space_group_name_H-M   'P 1'
#
loop_
_entity.id
_entity.type
_entity.pdbx_description
1 polymer ?
#
loop_
_entity_poly.entity_id
_entity_poly.type
_entity_poly.pdbx_seq_one_letter_code
_entity_poly.pdbx_strand_id
1 'polypeptide(L)' 'CSGPGYKSPKAAILEGPREKLMYVVCVHTDSNKSDVLCTVDIDPTSDDYCKV' A
#
# COMPACT_ATOMS: atom_id res chain seq x y z
N CYS A 1 17.15 -19.33 -4.06
CA CYS A 1 16.11 -18.29 -4.11
C CYS A 1 15.17 -18.49 -2.94
N SER A 2 15.24 -17.66 -1.91
CA SER A 2 14.26 -17.64 -0.82
C SER A 2 13.01 -16.94 -1.37
N GLY A 3 11.85 -17.59 -1.29
CA GLY A 3 10.58 -17.05 -1.80
C GLY A 3 10.16 -15.72 -1.15
N PRO A 4 8.93 -15.24 -1.39
CA PRO A 4 8.43 -13.92 -1.01
C PRO A 4 8.20 -13.71 0.50
N GLY A 5 9.02 -14.33 1.36
CA GLY A 5 8.95 -14.21 2.82
C GLY A 5 8.04 -15.22 3.51
N TYR A 6 6.92 -15.60 2.90
CA TYR A 6 5.96 -16.55 3.47
C TYR A 6 6.06 -17.96 2.89
N LYS A 7 5.84 -18.98 3.73
CA LYS A 7 5.90 -20.41 3.33
C LYS A 7 4.77 -20.83 2.38
N SER A 8 3.63 -20.14 2.40
CA SER A 8 2.48 -20.40 1.53
C SER A 8 1.57 -19.16 1.43
N PRO A 9 0.70 -19.06 0.40
CA PRO A 9 -0.30 -17.99 0.33
C PRO A 9 -1.23 -17.95 1.55
N LYS A 10 -1.60 -19.12 2.10
CA LYS A 10 -2.42 -19.21 3.32
C LYS A 10 -1.72 -18.60 4.53
N ALA A 11 -0.43 -18.86 4.69
CA ALA A 11 0.37 -18.26 5.76
C ALA A 11 0.46 -16.74 5.59
N ALA A 12 0.63 -16.22 4.37
CA ALA A 12 0.64 -14.78 4.13
C ALA A 12 -0.65 -14.08 4.57
N ILE A 13 -1.82 -14.69 4.32
CA ILE A 13 -3.12 -14.10 4.68
C ILE A 13 -3.39 -14.16 6.19
N LEU A 14 -3.04 -15.27 6.85
CA LEU A 14 -3.40 -15.51 8.26
C LEU A 14 -2.38 -14.98 9.25
N GLU A 15 -1.10 -14.98 8.89
CA GLU A 15 0.02 -14.63 9.78
C GLU A 15 0.62 -13.26 9.42
N GLY A 16 0.33 -12.74 8.23
CA GLY A 16 0.78 -11.43 7.79
C GLY A 16 0.15 -10.31 8.62
N PRO A 17 0.92 -9.29 9.05
CA PRO A 17 0.35 -8.11 9.69
C PRO A 17 -0.51 -7.34 8.68
N ARG A 18 -1.59 -6.73 9.17
CA ARG A 18 -2.40 -5.83 8.35
C ARG A 18 -1.56 -4.63 7.88
N GLU A 19 -1.69 -4.29 6.61
CA GLU A 19 -1.02 -3.14 6.02
C GLU A 19 -1.52 -1.84 6.65
N LYS A 20 -0.60 -0.90 6.85
CA LYS A 20 -0.87 0.42 7.44
C LYS A 20 -0.76 1.56 6.43
N LEU A 21 -0.07 1.33 5.34
CA LEU A 21 0.13 2.29 4.26
C LEU A 21 -0.22 1.65 2.93
N MET A 22 -0.80 2.43 2.03
CA MET A 22 -1.15 2.04 0.67
C MET A 22 -0.53 3.01 -0.32
N TYR A 23 0.27 2.50 -1.26
CA TYR A 23 0.81 3.31 -2.34
C TYR A 23 -0.16 3.32 -3.53
N VAL A 24 -0.55 4.51 -3.97
CA VAL A 24 -1.51 4.72 -5.05
C VAL A 24 -0.85 5.50 -6.17
N VAL A 25 -0.91 4.95 -7.38
CA VAL A 25 -0.49 5.68 -8.57
C VAL A 25 -1.60 6.67 -8.94
N CYS A 26 -1.29 7.94 -8.83
CA CYS A 26 -2.15 9.07 -9.14
C CYS A 26 -1.82 9.54 -10.57
N VAL A 27 -2.46 8.90 -11.55
CA VAL A 27 -2.25 9.15 -12.98
C VAL A 27 -2.91 10.46 -13.40
N HIS A 28 -2.19 11.32 -14.12
CA HIS A 28 -2.70 12.59 -14.59
C HIS A 28 -3.13 12.55 -16.06
N THR A 29 -4.24 13.20 -16.39
CA THR A 29 -4.77 13.21 -17.77
C THR A 29 -4.17 14.30 -18.66
N ASP A 30 -3.60 15.36 -18.08
CA ASP A 30 -2.86 16.39 -18.81
C ASP A 30 -1.41 15.94 -19.04
N SER A 31 -1.02 15.85 -20.31
CA SER A 31 0.30 15.37 -20.75
C SER A 31 1.47 16.23 -20.31
N ASN A 32 1.22 17.46 -19.86
CA ASN A 32 2.27 18.37 -19.37
C ASN A 32 2.56 18.18 -17.88
N LYS A 33 1.80 17.34 -17.19
CA LYS A 33 1.98 17.05 -15.76
C LYS A 33 2.38 15.59 -15.58
N SER A 34 3.30 15.37 -14.66
CA SER A 34 3.74 14.03 -14.30
C SER A 34 2.74 13.34 -13.38
N ASP A 35 2.70 12.02 -13.49
CA ASP A 35 2.00 11.18 -12.50
C ASP A 35 2.67 11.30 -11.14
N VAL A 36 1.89 11.05 -10.08
CA VAL A 36 2.36 11.11 -8.70
C VAL A 36 2.17 9.74 -8.04
N LEU A 37 3.11 9.32 -7.20
CA LEU A 37 2.91 8.19 -6.30
C LEU A 37 2.48 8.74 -4.94
N CYS A 38 1.23 8.49 -4.58
CA CYS A 38 0.60 8.95 -3.36
C CYS A 38 0.71 7.86 -2.28
N THR A 39 0.93 8.24 -1.01
CA THR A 39 0.95 7.30 0.13
C THR A 39 -0.28 7.57 0.99
N VAL A 40 -1.16 6.58 1.12
CA VAL A 40 -2.40 6.69 1.90
C VAL A 40 -2.22 5.96 3.22
N ASP A 41 -2.50 6.64 4.33
CA ASP A 41 -2.55 5.99 5.65
C ASP A 41 -3.89 5.24 5.82
N ILE A 42 -3.80 3.94 6.06
CA ILE A 42 -4.95 3.04 6.23
C ILE A 42 -4.97 2.38 7.62
N ASP A 43 -4.15 2.85 8.57
CA ASP A 43 -4.20 2.42 9.96
C ASP A 43 -5.36 3.12 10.70
N PRO A 44 -6.42 2.40 11.14
CA PRO A 44 -7.55 3.00 11.84
C PRO A 44 -7.19 3.66 13.18
N THR A 45 -5.99 3.42 13.69
CA THR A 45 -5.48 4.02 14.94
C THR A 45 -4.66 5.28 14.72
N SER A 46 -4.38 5.64 13.45
CA SER A 46 -3.64 6.85 13.09
C SER A 46 -4.54 8.09 13.11
N ASP A 47 -3.99 9.23 13.52
CA ASP A 47 -4.65 10.55 13.44
C ASP A 47 -4.83 11.02 11.97
N ASP A 48 -4.05 10.45 11.06
CA ASP A 48 -4.09 10.71 9.61
C ASP A 48 -4.77 9.60 8.81
N TYR A 49 -5.57 8.76 9.48
CA TYR A 49 -6.36 7.73 8.81
C TYR A 49 -7.15 8.26 7.61
N CYS A 50 -7.01 7.57 6.47
CA CYS A 50 -7.59 7.90 5.16
C CYS A 50 -7.13 9.23 4.55
N LYS A 51 -5.95 9.73 4.90
CA LYS A 51 -5.31 10.89 4.26
C LYS A 51 -4.15 10.47 3.34
N VAL A 52 -3.81 11.37 2.42
CA VAL A 52 -2.70 11.27 1.44
C VAL A 52 -1.54 12.16 1.88
#